data_AF-A0A6C0F7W9-F1
#
_entry.id   AF-A0A6C0F7W9-F1
#
_cell.length_a   1.000
_cell.length_b   1.000
_cell.length_c   1.000
_cell.angle_alpha   90.00
_cell.angle_beta   90.00
_cell.angle_gamma   90.00
#
_symmetry.space_group_name_H-M   'P 1'
#
loop_
_entity.id
_entity.type
_entity.pdbx_description
1 polymer ?
#
loop_
_entity_poly.entity_id
_entity_poly.type
_entity_poly.pdbx_seq_one_letter_code
_entity_poly.pdbx_strand_id
1 'polypeptide(L)'
;MDSLKDKLLNVHEFETLSKKMLQKEINDLGKQLLEKLKMNSFVHHRNFLAAFMVFKFPYDVMHTLDNTTNRELYNYSCKLMETEYDDEKELRSDIIKFNFCFKKWKGDDGKVLKEQLFNEYHQLGVDIMNTDDEDRKTIYKLTRDRILDCSHKVGGEKFIEEIMSYKPVILNKDDLMMQYNKAHNDLLCEEFDKGDYTKTKQLFTFIKNTCLQFHRKEDHGDIDDTIDVDFIMNRIKNNAYSNSEYVTLFRYMFSLIRAIQSSSNDELLESFVNEMDTDPVYVPRVLIQMVECIKNLVKDLENLKNEFTEKAN
;
A
#
# COMPACT_ATOMS: atom_id res chain seq x y z
N MET A 1 -29.53 -28.72 -33.37
CA MET A 1 -28.99 -28.73 -31.99
C MET A 1 -28.24 -30.04 -31.74
N ASP A 2 -28.83 -31.17 -32.14
CA ASP A 2 -28.31 -32.51 -31.86
C ASP A 2 -26.90 -32.75 -32.42
N SER A 3 -26.62 -32.30 -33.64
CA SER A 3 -25.26 -32.39 -34.19
C SER A 3 -24.19 -31.65 -33.36
N LEU A 4 -24.54 -30.55 -32.69
CA LEU A 4 -23.63 -29.87 -31.76
C LEU A 4 -23.51 -30.64 -30.45
N LYS A 5 -24.63 -31.17 -29.93
CA LYS A 5 -24.64 -32.02 -28.73
C LYS A 5 -23.74 -33.25 -28.92
N ASP A 6 -23.88 -33.98 -30.02
CA ASP A 6 -23.09 -35.17 -30.33
C ASP A 6 -21.58 -34.91 -30.36
N LYS A 7 -21.18 -33.76 -30.91
CA LYS A 7 -19.76 -33.40 -31.08
C LYS A 7 -19.11 -32.84 -29.82
N LEU A 8 -19.89 -32.17 -28.96
CA LEU A 8 -19.37 -31.39 -27.84
C LEU A 8 -19.66 -32.03 -26.46
N LEU A 9 -20.78 -32.73 -26.29
CA LEU A 9 -21.13 -33.32 -24.99
C LEU A 9 -20.31 -34.57 -24.64
N ASN A 10 -19.68 -35.21 -25.61
CA ASN A 10 -18.79 -36.36 -25.38
C ASN A 10 -17.35 -35.95 -25.01
N VAL A 11 -17.11 -34.64 -24.79
CA VAL A 11 -15.79 -34.13 -24.37
C VAL A 11 -15.77 -34.00 -22.86
N HIS A 12 -14.75 -34.57 -22.22
CA HIS A 12 -14.63 -34.66 -20.76
C HIS A 12 -13.56 -33.73 -20.16
N GLU A 13 -12.76 -33.07 -21.00
CA GLU A 13 -11.73 -32.12 -20.56
C GLU A 13 -12.05 -30.70 -21.02
N PHE A 14 -11.91 -29.74 -20.12
CA PHE A 14 -12.16 -28.31 -20.37
C PHE A 14 -11.34 -27.78 -21.55
N GLU A 15 -10.03 -28.01 -21.53
CA GLU A 15 -9.10 -27.55 -22.56
C GLU A 15 -9.43 -28.12 -23.94
N THR A 16 -9.81 -29.40 -23.98
CA THR A 16 -10.18 -30.08 -25.22
C THR A 16 -11.50 -29.52 -25.76
N LEU A 17 -12.48 -29.22 -24.90
CA LEU A 17 -13.74 -28.60 -25.31
C LEU A 17 -13.54 -27.17 -25.80
N SER A 18 -12.75 -26.38 -25.07
CA SER A 18 -12.38 -25.00 -25.43
C SER A 18 -11.74 -24.95 -26.82
N LYS A 19 -10.75 -25.81 -27.10
CA LYS A 19 -10.11 -25.91 -28.42
C LYS A 19 -11.09 -26.35 -29.51
N LYS A 20 -11.96 -27.34 -29.24
CA LYS A 20 -12.98 -27.78 -30.20
C LYS A 20 -13.96 -26.67 -30.56
N MET A 21 -14.39 -25.86 -29.60
CA MET A 21 -15.28 -24.72 -29.86
C MET A 21 -14.67 -23.64 -30.75
N LEU A 22 -13.34 -23.56 -30.84
CA LEU A 22 -12.64 -22.64 -31.75
C LEU A 22 -12.52 -23.20 -33.17
N GLN A 23 -12.81 -24.49 -33.39
CA GLN A 23 -12.75 -25.09 -34.73
C GLN A 23 -13.81 -24.46 -35.65
N LYS A 24 -13.42 -24.25 -36.91
CA LYS A 24 -14.28 -23.62 -37.92
C LYS A 24 -15.59 -24.39 -38.10
N GLU A 25 -15.52 -25.72 -38.14
CA GLU A 25 -16.68 -26.61 -38.27
C GLU A 25 -17.73 -26.38 -37.17
N ILE A 26 -17.32 -26.30 -35.90
CA ILE A 26 -18.22 -26.06 -34.77
C ILE A 26 -18.83 -24.65 -34.84
N ASN A 27 -18.01 -23.66 -35.18
CA ASN A 27 -18.49 -22.28 -35.35
C ASN A 27 -19.52 -22.17 -36.48
N ASP A 28 -19.30 -22.86 -37.60
CA ASP A 28 -20.20 -22.86 -38.75
C ASP A 28 -21.52 -23.57 -38.42
N LEU A 29 -21.49 -24.70 -37.70
CA LEU A 29 -22.71 -25.36 -37.19
C LEU A 29 -23.50 -24.44 -36.24
N GLY A 30 -22.82 -23.73 -35.35
CA GLY A 30 -23.45 -22.75 -34.46
C GLY A 30 -24.11 -21.61 -35.24
N LYS A 31 -23.45 -21.08 -36.27
CA LYS A 31 -24.02 -20.05 -37.14
C LYS A 31 -25.23 -20.54 -37.92
N GLN A 32 -25.12 -21.70 -38.57
CA GLN A 32 -26.21 -22.29 -39.36
C GLN A 32 -27.46 -22.53 -38.51
N LEU A 33 -27.28 -23.00 -37.26
CA LEU A 33 -28.40 -23.18 -36.33
C LEU A 33 -29.08 -21.85 -36.02
N LEU A 34 -28.31 -20.81 -35.69
CA LEU A 34 -28.89 -19.48 -35.40
C LEU A 34 -29.51 -18.83 -36.64
N GLU A 35 -28.99 -19.08 -37.84
CA GLU A 35 -29.56 -18.64 -39.11
C GLU A 35 -30.88 -19.34 -39.41
N LYS A 36 -30.96 -20.67 -39.25
CA LYS A 36 -32.21 -21.45 -39.36
C LYS A 36 -33.27 -20.89 -38.42
N LEU A 37 -32.86 -20.58 -37.19
CA LEU A 37 -33.72 -19.96 -36.18
C LEU A 37 -33.87 -18.44 -36.37
N LYS A 38 -33.36 -17.80 -37.44
CA LYS A 38 -33.42 -16.33 -37.66
C LYS A 38 -33.01 -15.49 -36.44
N MET A 39 -31.99 -15.92 -35.70
CA MET A 39 -31.46 -15.28 -34.49
C MET A 39 -30.07 -14.66 -34.68
N ASN A 40 -29.43 -14.92 -35.83
CA ASN A 40 -28.07 -14.51 -36.15
C ASN A 40 -27.85 -12.99 -36.11
N SER A 41 -28.91 -12.18 -36.21
CA SER A 41 -28.83 -10.71 -36.11
C SER A 41 -28.64 -10.17 -34.69
N PHE A 42 -28.97 -10.93 -33.63
CA PHE A 42 -28.89 -10.45 -32.24
C PHE A 42 -28.24 -11.43 -31.26
N VAL A 43 -28.07 -12.71 -31.62
CA VAL A 43 -27.28 -13.69 -30.87
C VAL A 43 -26.00 -14.01 -31.65
N HIS A 44 -24.86 -13.74 -31.03
CA HIS A 44 -23.58 -14.12 -31.59
C HIS A 44 -23.34 -15.62 -31.35
N HIS A 45 -23.03 -16.39 -32.40
CA HIS A 45 -22.83 -17.84 -32.34
C HIS A 45 -21.87 -18.29 -31.22
N ARG A 46 -20.75 -17.57 -31.00
CA ARG A 46 -19.83 -17.89 -29.90
C ARG A 46 -20.42 -17.77 -28.51
N ASN A 47 -21.33 -16.80 -28.29
CA ASN A 47 -22.01 -16.69 -27.01
C ASN A 47 -22.92 -17.89 -26.81
N PHE A 48 -23.72 -18.24 -27.82
CA PHE A 48 -24.56 -19.43 -27.77
C PHE A 48 -23.73 -20.71 -27.51
N LEU A 49 -22.61 -20.90 -28.23
CA LEU A 49 -21.73 -22.06 -28.05
C LEU A 49 -21.11 -22.12 -26.64
N ALA A 50 -20.99 -20.99 -25.93
CA ALA A 50 -20.53 -21.00 -24.54
C ALA A 50 -21.46 -21.78 -23.60
N ALA A 51 -22.72 -22.03 -23.98
CA ALA A 51 -23.64 -22.87 -23.21
C ALA A 51 -23.06 -24.28 -22.97
N PHE A 52 -22.31 -24.84 -23.91
CA PHE A 52 -21.69 -26.16 -23.77
C PHE A 52 -20.60 -26.16 -22.70
N MET A 53 -19.80 -25.09 -22.63
CA MET A 53 -18.77 -24.93 -21.60
C MET A 53 -19.38 -24.71 -20.21
N VAL A 54 -20.38 -23.81 -20.11
CA VAL A 54 -21.09 -23.54 -18.86
C VAL A 54 -21.75 -24.80 -18.33
N PHE A 55 -22.35 -25.62 -19.20
CA PHE A 55 -23.00 -26.87 -18.81
C PHE A 55 -21.99 -27.91 -18.33
N LYS A 56 -20.90 -28.14 -19.09
CA LYS A 56 -19.94 -29.21 -18.78
C LYS A 56 -19.00 -28.87 -17.64
N PHE A 57 -18.59 -27.60 -17.55
CA PHE A 57 -17.54 -27.14 -16.66
C PHE A 57 -17.95 -25.84 -15.94
N PRO A 58 -19.07 -25.85 -15.19
CA PRO A 58 -19.59 -24.63 -14.57
C PRO A 58 -18.59 -23.99 -13.59
N TYR A 59 -17.85 -24.81 -12.84
CA TYR A 59 -16.87 -24.32 -11.87
C TYR A 59 -15.59 -23.79 -12.52
N ASP A 60 -15.14 -24.38 -13.63
CA ASP A 60 -13.99 -23.84 -14.38
C ASP A 60 -14.34 -22.52 -15.08
N VAL A 61 -15.60 -22.33 -15.47
CA VAL A 61 -16.06 -21.09 -16.11
C VAL A 61 -16.39 -19.99 -15.10
N MET A 62 -17.06 -20.33 -13.99
CA MET A 62 -17.68 -19.33 -13.10
C MET A 62 -17.16 -19.37 -11.65
N HIS A 63 -16.27 -20.30 -11.31
CA HIS A 63 -15.71 -20.58 -9.97
C HIS A 63 -16.73 -21.03 -8.90
N THR A 64 -17.94 -20.48 -8.88
CA THR A 64 -19.02 -20.80 -7.92
C THR A 64 -20.40 -20.72 -8.57
N LEU A 65 -21.37 -21.46 -8.03
CA LEU A 65 -22.79 -21.41 -8.37
C LEU A 65 -23.66 -20.77 -7.26
N ASP A 66 -23.04 -20.23 -6.22
CA ASP A 66 -23.76 -19.71 -5.05
C ASP A 66 -24.50 -18.40 -5.34
N ASN A 67 -23.97 -17.60 -6.27
CA ASN A 67 -24.61 -16.35 -6.66
C ASN A 67 -25.77 -16.61 -7.64
N THR A 68 -26.77 -15.72 -7.59
CA THR A 68 -28.00 -15.87 -8.38
C THR A 68 -27.75 -15.84 -9.88
N THR A 69 -26.83 -15.00 -10.36
CA THR A 69 -26.54 -14.83 -11.80
C THR A 69 -25.89 -16.08 -12.40
N ASN A 70 -24.91 -16.68 -11.72
CA ASN A 70 -24.22 -17.89 -12.14
C ASN A 70 -25.17 -19.08 -12.12
N ARG A 71 -26.01 -19.20 -11.09
CA ARG A 71 -27.03 -20.25 -11.00
C ARG A 71 -28.06 -20.14 -12.12
N GLU A 72 -28.55 -18.94 -12.43
CA GLU A 72 -29.47 -18.72 -13.55
C GLU A 72 -28.82 -19.07 -14.89
N LEU A 73 -27.58 -18.63 -15.12
CA LEU A 73 -26.83 -18.94 -16.33
C LEU A 73 -26.62 -20.46 -16.50
N TYR A 74 -26.24 -21.14 -15.42
CA TYR A 74 -26.08 -22.59 -15.40
C TYR A 74 -27.42 -23.30 -15.68
N ASN A 75 -28.50 -22.91 -15.01
CA ASN A 75 -29.82 -23.52 -15.22
C ASN A 75 -30.30 -23.39 -16.67
N TYR A 76 -30.09 -22.24 -17.32
CA TYR A 76 -30.40 -22.08 -18.74
C TYR A 76 -29.49 -22.92 -19.64
N SER A 77 -28.22 -23.13 -19.25
CA SER A 77 -27.33 -24.04 -19.96
C SER A 77 -27.80 -25.51 -19.85
N CYS A 78 -28.18 -25.98 -18.65
CA CYS A 78 -28.77 -27.30 -18.44
C CYS A 78 -30.03 -27.46 -19.30
N LYS A 79 -30.93 -26.47 -19.25
CA LYS A 79 -32.16 -26.50 -20.05
C LYS A 79 -31.88 -26.67 -21.54
N LEU A 80 -30.91 -25.93 -22.10
CA LEU A 80 -30.53 -26.07 -23.51
C LEU A 80 -29.94 -27.45 -23.85
N MET A 81 -29.24 -28.08 -22.92
CA MET A 81 -28.54 -29.36 -23.15
C MET A 81 -29.43 -30.57 -22.90
N GLU A 82 -30.32 -30.51 -21.91
CA GLU A 82 -31.10 -31.64 -21.42
C GLU A 82 -32.51 -31.68 -22.01
N THR A 83 -33.06 -30.54 -22.47
CA THR A 83 -34.41 -30.51 -23.05
C THR A 83 -34.39 -31.04 -24.50
N GLU A 84 -35.34 -31.91 -24.80
CA GLU A 84 -35.74 -32.26 -26.17
C GLU A 84 -36.76 -31.23 -26.67
N TYR A 85 -36.42 -30.53 -27.74
CA TYR A 85 -37.25 -29.43 -28.25
C TYR A 85 -38.04 -29.87 -29.46
N ASP A 86 -39.34 -30.06 -29.29
CA ASP A 86 -40.28 -30.31 -30.39
C ASP A 86 -40.72 -29.02 -31.09
N ASP A 87 -40.73 -27.88 -30.36
CA ASP A 87 -41.07 -26.56 -30.88
C ASP A 87 -39.83 -25.65 -31.02
N GLU A 88 -39.55 -25.19 -32.24
CA GLU A 88 -38.47 -24.24 -32.53
C GLU A 88 -38.65 -22.90 -31.78
N LYS A 89 -39.87 -22.51 -31.40
CA LYS A 89 -40.12 -21.30 -30.59
C LYS A 89 -39.60 -21.44 -29.17
N GLU A 90 -39.73 -22.61 -28.56
CA GLU A 90 -39.22 -22.86 -27.21
C GLU A 90 -37.69 -22.84 -27.19
N LEU A 91 -37.05 -23.51 -28.15
CA LEU A 91 -35.60 -23.47 -28.32
C LEU A 91 -35.09 -22.03 -28.49
N ARG A 92 -35.77 -21.23 -29.33
CA ARG A 92 -35.44 -19.79 -29.50
C ARG A 92 -35.52 -19.03 -28.18
N SER A 93 -36.60 -19.22 -27.43
CA SER A 93 -36.82 -18.55 -26.15
C SER A 93 -35.69 -18.84 -25.16
N ASP A 94 -35.29 -20.11 -25.05
CA ASP A 94 -34.23 -20.51 -24.12
C ASP A 94 -32.83 -20.04 -24.57
N ILE A 95 -32.53 -20.04 -25.87
CA ILE A 95 -31.28 -19.46 -26.39
C ILE A 95 -31.21 -17.95 -26.08
N ILE A 96 -32.33 -17.23 -26.20
CA ILE A 96 -32.40 -15.80 -25.86
C ILE A 96 -32.11 -15.59 -24.38
N LYS A 97 -32.77 -16.35 -23.50
CA LYS A 97 -32.59 -16.25 -22.05
C LYS A 97 -31.15 -16.57 -21.63
N PHE A 98 -30.59 -17.66 -22.15
CA PHE A 98 -29.19 -18.00 -21.93
C PHE A 98 -28.26 -16.86 -22.37
N ASN A 99 -28.40 -16.36 -23.60
CA ASN A 99 -27.51 -15.31 -24.11
C ASN A 99 -27.66 -13.98 -23.34
N PHE A 100 -28.84 -13.69 -22.79
CA PHE A 100 -29.04 -12.55 -21.89
C PHE A 100 -28.24 -12.73 -20.60
N CYS A 101 -28.42 -13.86 -19.89
CA CYS A 101 -27.68 -14.16 -18.66
C CYS A 101 -26.16 -14.21 -18.91
N PHE A 102 -25.72 -14.81 -20.02
CA PHE A 102 -24.31 -14.92 -20.38
C PHE A 102 -23.67 -13.56 -20.64
N LYS A 103 -24.36 -12.66 -21.35
CA LYS A 103 -23.86 -11.29 -21.59
C LYS A 103 -23.73 -10.50 -20.28
N LYS A 104 -24.69 -10.66 -19.37
CA LYS A 104 -24.65 -10.02 -18.04
C LYS A 104 -23.44 -10.55 -17.25
N TRP A 105 -23.34 -11.87 -17.08
CA TRP A 105 -22.22 -12.52 -16.39
C TRP A 105 -20.87 -12.09 -16.97
N LYS A 106 -20.70 -12.17 -18.30
CA LYS A 106 -19.47 -11.75 -18.99
C LYS A 106 -19.12 -10.28 -18.73
N GLY A 107 -20.13 -9.41 -18.65
CA GLY A 107 -19.94 -7.99 -18.37
C GLY A 107 -19.48 -7.73 -16.94
N ASP A 108 -20.06 -8.44 -15.97
CA ASP A 108 -19.71 -8.32 -14.55
C ASP A 108 -18.31 -8.92 -14.28
N ASP A 109 -18.04 -10.12 -14.80
CA ASP A 109 -16.72 -10.78 -14.70
C ASP A 109 -15.61 -9.94 -15.36
N GLY A 110 -15.90 -9.37 -16.53
CA GLY A 110 -14.99 -8.47 -17.22
C GLY A 110 -14.66 -7.19 -16.44
N LYS A 111 -15.57 -6.69 -15.57
CA LYS A 111 -15.26 -5.55 -14.69
C LYS A 111 -14.32 -5.97 -13.56
N VAL A 112 -14.58 -7.13 -12.94
CA VAL A 112 -13.73 -7.67 -11.87
C VAL A 112 -12.32 -7.90 -12.40
N LEU A 113 -12.18 -8.50 -13.60
CA LEU A 113 -10.87 -8.71 -14.21
C LEU A 113 -10.13 -7.39 -14.48
N LYS A 114 -10.83 -6.35 -14.96
CA LYS A 114 -10.22 -5.03 -15.15
C LYS A 114 -9.74 -4.44 -13.81
N GLU A 115 -10.55 -4.51 -12.77
CA GLU A 115 -10.19 -4.01 -11.44
C GLU A 115 -8.97 -4.76 -10.88
N GLN A 116 -8.92 -6.08 -11.02
CA GLN A 116 -7.76 -6.89 -10.63
C GLN A 116 -6.50 -6.49 -11.39
N LEU A 117 -6.57 -6.41 -12.73
CA LEU A 117 -5.42 -6.00 -13.56
C LEU A 117 -4.94 -4.59 -13.19
N PHE A 118 -5.87 -3.67 -12.93
CA PHE A 118 -5.55 -2.31 -12.49
C PHE A 118 -4.83 -2.31 -11.14
N ASN A 119 -5.36 -3.03 -10.14
CA ASN A 119 -4.79 -3.04 -8.79
C ASN A 119 -3.41 -3.71 -8.76
N GLU A 120 -3.28 -4.88 -9.38
CA GLU A 120 -2.01 -5.62 -9.45
C GLU A 120 -0.92 -4.83 -10.17
N TYR A 121 -1.27 -4.11 -11.25
CA TYR A 121 -0.32 -3.24 -11.96
C TYR A 121 0.28 -2.17 -11.03
N HIS A 122 -0.57 -1.51 -10.25
CA HIS A 122 -0.15 -0.44 -9.35
C HIS A 122 0.59 -0.96 -8.12
N GLN A 123 0.15 -2.09 -7.56
CA GLN A 123 0.81 -2.74 -6.44
C GLN A 123 2.24 -3.14 -6.81
N LEU A 124 2.44 -3.75 -7.98
CA LEU A 124 3.79 -4.03 -8.48
C LEU A 124 4.64 -2.76 -8.65
N GLY A 125 4.02 -1.63 -9.00
CA GLY A 125 4.69 -0.33 -9.02
C GLY A 125 5.26 0.06 -7.65
N VAL A 126 4.49 -0.16 -6.58
CA VAL A 126 4.92 0.07 -5.19
C VAL A 126 6.00 -0.94 -4.78
N ASP A 127 5.80 -2.22 -5.09
CA ASP A 127 6.72 -3.30 -4.72
C ASP A 127 8.10 -3.14 -5.38
N ILE A 128 8.16 -2.65 -6.63
CA ILE A 128 9.42 -2.31 -7.32
C ILE A 128 10.20 -1.23 -6.57
N MET A 129 9.50 -0.24 -6.00
CA MET A 129 10.16 0.86 -5.29
C MET A 129 10.60 0.49 -3.87
N ASN A 130 9.90 -0.46 -3.24
CA ASN A 130 10.16 -0.88 -1.86
C ASN A 130 11.08 -2.09 -1.73
N THR A 131 11.56 -2.67 -2.83
CA THR A 131 12.49 -3.80 -2.79
C THR A 131 13.90 -3.35 -3.14
N ASP A 132 14.91 -3.85 -2.42
CA ASP A 132 16.33 -3.60 -2.74
C ASP A 132 16.92 -4.70 -3.65
N ASP A 133 16.18 -5.79 -3.88
CA ASP A 133 16.58 -6.93 -4.68
C ASP A 133 16.35 -6.68 -6.18
N GLU A 134 17.43 -6.53 -6.96
CA GLU A 134 17.38 -6.24 -8.39
C GLU A 134 16.77 -7.38 -9.24
N ASP A 135 16.92 -8.64 -8.83
CA ASP A 135 16.33 -9.78 -9.54
C ASP A 135 14.81 -9.75 -9.38
N ARG A 136 14.32 -9.47 -8.16
CA ARG A 136 12.88 -9.28 -7.90
C ARG A 136 12.31 -8.09 -8.66
N LYS A 137 13.02 -6.95 -8.71
CA LYS A 137 12.59 -5.79 -9.52
C LYS A 137 12.40 -6.17 -10.97
N THR A 138 13.30 -6.98 -11.53
CA THR A 138 13.23 -7.43 -12.92
C THR A 138 11.98 -8.27 -13.16
N ILE A 139 11.68 -9.22 -12.26
CA ILE A 139 10.48 -10.06 -12.34
C ILE A 139 9.20 -9.21 -12.26
N TYR A 140 9.15 -8.24 -11.34
CA TYR A 140 7.99 -7.36 -11.18
C TYR A 140 7.76 -6.49 -12.42
N LYS A 141 8.81 -5.92 -13.02
CA LYS A 141 8.71 -5.16 -14.27
C LYS A 141 8.14 -6.00 -15.41
N LEU A 142 8.69 -7.21 -15.62
CA LEU A 142 8.20 -8.14 -16.65
C LEU A 142 6.73 -8.54 -16.43
N THR A 143 6.33 -8.73 -15.18
CA THR A 143 4.94 -9.08 -14.83
C THR A 143 4.01 -7.91 -15.11
N ARG A 144 4.45 -6.69 -14.80
CA ARG A 144 3.71 -5.46 -15.05
C ARG A 144 3.50 -5.20 -16.55
N ASP A 145 4.49 -5.49 -17.39
CA ASP A 145 4.35 -5.45 -18.86
C ASP A 145 3.34 -6.49 -19.37
N ARG A 146 3.37 -7.71 -18.83
CA ARG A 146 2.37 -8.75 -19.15
C ARG A 146 0.96 -8.34 -18.74
N ILE A 147 0.80 -7.64 -17.62
CA ILE A 147 -0.49 -7.09 -17.21
C ILE A 147 -0.98 -6.06 -18.23
N LEU A 148 -0.13 -5.18 -18.76
CA LEU A 148 -0.53 -4.25 -19.83
C LEU A 148 -0.96 -4.96 -21.10
N ASP A 149 -0.24 -6.00 -21.52
CA ASP A 149 -0.60 -6.83 -22.67
C ASP A 149 -1.98 -7.50 -22.48
N CYS A 150 -2.26 -7.99 -21.28
CA CYS A 150 -3.56 -8.56 -20.92
C CYS A 150 -4.66 -7.50 -20.87
N SER A 151 -4.39 -6.34 -20.27
CA SER A 151 -5.30 -5.19 -20.20
C SER A 151 -5.69 -4.71 -21.59
N HIS A 152 -4.76 -4.67 -22.55
CA HIS A 152 -5.05 -4.37 -23.94
C HIS A 152 -6.10 -5.32 -24.54
N LYS A 153 -5.97 -6.63 -24.28
CA LYS A 153 -6.88 -7.65 -24.80
C LYS A 153 -8.28 -7.57 -24.19
N VAL A 154 -8.39 -7.14 -22.94
CA VAL A 154 -9.66 -7.10 -22.19
C VAL A 154 -10.41 -5.79 -22.41
N GLY A 155 -9.71 -4.65 -22.33
CA GLY A 155 -10.30 -3.31 -22.31
C GLY A 155 -9.92 -2.42 -23.49
N GLY A 156 -8.98 -2.84 -24.34
CA GLY A 156 -8.43 -2.03 -25.42
C GLY A 156 -7.58 -0.86 -24.92
N GLU A 157 -7.30 0.06 -25.83
CA GLU A 157 -6.38 1.19 -25.62
C GLU A 157 -6.85 2.15 -24.51
N LYS A 158 -8.17 2.41 -24.44
CA LYS A 158 -8.76 3.24 -23.38
C LYS A 158 -8.47 2.73 -21.97
N PHE A 159 -8.43 1.41 -21.78
CA PHE A 159 -8.16 0.83 -20.46
C PHE A 159 -6.68 0.91 -20.10
N ILE A 160 -5.78 0.84 -21.07
CA ILE A 160 -4.35 1.12 -20.85
C ILE A 160 -4.16 2.58 -20.43
N GLU A 161 -4.80 3.52 -21.13
CA GLU A 161 -4.74 4.94 -20.80
C GLU A 161 -5.21 5.19 -19.37
N GLU A 162 -6.30 4.53 -18.95
CA GLU A 162 -6.82 4.59 -17.58
C GLU A 162 -5.79 4.08 -16.56
N ILE A 163 -5.23 2.89 -16.77
CA ILE A 163 -4.17 2.32 -15.90
C ILE A 163 -2.99 3.29 -15.79
N MET A 164 -2.50 3.81 -16.92
CA MET A 164 -1.30 4.65 -16.96
C MET A 164 -1.54 6.07 -16.42
N SER A 165 -2.79 6.54 -16.39
CA SER A 165 -3.16 7.86 -15.87
C SER A 165 -3.02 7.95 -14.36
N TYR A 166 -3.09 6.81 -13.66
CA TYR A 166 -2.97 6.76 -12.22
C TYR A 166 -1.50 6.68 -11.81
N LYS A 167 -1.09 7.60 -10.93
CA LYS A 167 0.24 7.56 -10.31
C LYS A 167 0.06 7.21 -8.84
N PRO A 168 0.64 6.11 -8.35
CA PRO A 168 0.59 5.81 -6.93
C PRO A 168 1.24 6.96 -6.16
N VAL A 169 0.57 7.43 -5.10
CA VAL A 169 1.16 8.36 -4.15
C VAL A 169 2.08 7.55 -3.25
N ILE A 170 3.37 7.80 -3.34
CA ILE A 170 4.38 7.10 -2.56
C ILE A 170 4.86 8.06 -1.48
N LEU A 171 4.59 7.69 -0.23
CA LEU A 171 5.04 8.44 0.94
C LEU A 171 6.33 7.80 1.43
N ASN A 172 7.45 8.48 1.20
CA ASN A 172 8.68 8.15 1.91
C ASN A 172 8.51 8.59 3.37
N LYS A 173 8.49 7.62 4.28
CA LYS A 173 8.31 7.86 5.72
C LYS A 173 9.41 8.75 6.29
N ASP A 174 10.64 8.59 5.81
CA ASP A 174 11.79 9.35 6.30
C ASP A 174 11.71 10.82 5.84
N ASP A 175 11.34 11.05 4.59
CA ASP A 175 11.12 12.41 4.07
C ASP A 175 9.96 13.11 4.81
N LEU A 176 8.88 12.38 5.08
CA LEU A 176 7.75 12.91 5.84
C LEU A 176 8.15 13.25 7.28
N MET A 177 8.92 12.38 7.93
CA MET A 177 9.42 12.61 9.28
C MET A 177 10.39 13.80 9.32
N MET A 178 11.26 13.94 8.31
CA MET A 178 12.15 15.09 8.18
C MET A 178 11.37 16.39 8.02
N GLN A 179 10.35 16.43 7.16
CA GLN A 179 9.50 17.61 6.98
C GLN A 179 8.71 17.94 8.26
N TYR A 180 8.19 16.92 8.95
CA TYR A 180 7.50 17.10 10.22
C TYR A 180 8.43 17.67 11.30
N ASN A 181 9.63 17.09 11.46
CA ASN A 181 10.63 17.57 12.42
C ASN A 181 11.03 19.01 12.11
N LYS A 182 11.23 19.34 10.83
CA LYS A 182 11.52 20.71 10.40
C LYS A 182 10.39 21.67 10.77
N ALA A 183 9.15 21.35 10.42
CA ALA A 183 8.00 22.19 10.74
C ALA A 183 7.81 22.36 12.26
N HIS A 184 8.06 21.31 13.04
CA HIS A 184 8.03 21.36 14.49
C HIS A 184 9.10 22.31 15.06
N ASN A 185 10.33 22.19 14.56
CA ASN A 185 11.46 23.04 14.99
C ASN A 185 11.28 24.50 14.57
N ASP A 186 10.78 24.75 13.36
CA ASP A 186 10.46 26.09 12.86
C ASP A 186 9.40 26.75 13.75
N LEU A 187 8.36 26.00 14.14
CA LEU A 187 7.32 26.48 15.03
C LEU A 187 7.82 26.75 16.46
N LEU A 188 8.74 25.94 16.97
CA LEU A 188 9.40 26.19 18.27
C LEU A 188 10.16 27.52 18.26
N CYS A 189 10.95 27.77 17.21
CA CYS A 189 11.68 29.01 17.04
C CYS A 189 10.72 30.21 16.93
N GLU A 190 9.68 30.10 16.11
CA GLU A 190 8.70 31.17 15.90
C GLU A 190 7.94 31.53 17.19
N GLU A 191 7.52 30.53 17.97
CA GLU A 191 6.84 30.75 19.26
C GLU A 191 7.79 31.41 20.26
N PHE A 192 9.05 30.97 20.34
CA PHE A 192 10.05 31.57 21.21
C PHE A 192 10.31 33.04 20.89
N ASP A 193 10.50 33.37 19.60
CA ASP A 193 10.74 34.74 19.14
C ASP A 193 9.54 35.67 19.39
N LYS A 194 8.32 35.10 19.43
CA LYS A 194 7.08 35.81 19.79
C LYS A 194 6.86 35.93 21.30
N GLY A 195 7.72 35.33 22.12
CA GLY A 195 7.60 35.31 23.58
C GLY A 195 6.63 34.26 24.13
N ASP A 196 6.14 33.32 23.30
CA ASP A 196 5.43 32.13 23.78
C ASP A 196 6.42 31.02 24.10
N TYR A 197 6.74 30.90 25.39
CA TYR A 197 7.74 29.94 25.85
C TYR A 197 7.16 28.58 26.26
N THR A 198 5.91 28.27 25.90
CA THR A 198 5.24 27.04 26.34
C THR A 198 6.01 25.79 25.89
N LYS A 199 6.37 25.68 24.62
CA LYS A 199 7.12 24.53 24.09
C LYS A 199 8.56 24.48 24.56
N THR A 200 9.19 25.65 24.70
CA THR A 200 10.54 25.75 25.27
C THR A 200 10.57 25.18 26.68
N LYS A 201 9.58 25.54 27.52
CA LYS A 201 9.42 24.97 28.86
C LYS A 201 9.25 23.45 28.82
N GLN A 202 8.41 22.94 27.91
CA GLN A 202 8.19 21.51 27.75
C GLN A 202 9.48 20.76 27.38
N LEU A 203 10.32 21.32 26.50
CA LEU A 203 11.60 20.73 26.12
C LEU A 203 12.59 20.72 27.29
N PHE A 204 12.69 21.79 28.07
CA PHE A 204 13.50 21.79 29.29
C PHE A 204 13.04 20.73 30.29
N THR A 205 11.72 20.62 30.53
CA THR A 205 11.16 19.57 31.40
C THR A 205 11.47 18.17 30.85
N PHE A 206 11.35 17.97 29.54
CA PHE A 206 11.67 16.70 28.90
C PHE A 206 13.13 16.32 29.11
N ILE A 207 14.07 17.21 28.77
CA ILE A 207 15.51 16.97 28.93
C ILE A 207 15.86 16.69 30.39
N LYS A 208 15.35 17.50 31.32
CA LYS A 208 15.52 17.30 32.76
C LYS A 208 15.09 15.90 33.19
N ASN A 209 13.87 15.51 32.83
CA ASN A 209 13.32 14.21 33.21
C ASN A 209 14.12 13.05 32.59
N THR A 210 14.59 13.20 31.35
CA THR A 210 15.49 12.23 30.72
C THR A 210 16.80 12.11 31.52
N CYS A 211 17.45 13.22 31.85
CA CYS A 211 18.66 13.20 32.68
C CYS A 211 18.41 12.51 34.03
N LEU A 212 17.34 12.85 34.74
CA LEU A 212 16.98 12.21 36.01
C LEU A 212 16.72 10.70 35.86
N GLN A 213 16.11 10.27 34.75
CA GLN A 213 15.81 8.85 34.53
C GLN A 213 17.07 7.99 34.34
N PHE A 214 18.11 8.53 33.70
CA PHE A 214 19.32 7.78 33.36
C PHE A 214 20.50 7.99 34.33
N HIS A 215 20.49 9.06 35.13
CA HIS A 215 21.52 9.31 36.14
C HIS A 215 21.21 8.65 37.49
N ARG A 216 22.24 8.54 38.35
CA ARG A 216 22.09 7.95 39.68
C ARG A 216 21.29 8.90 40.58
N LYS A 217 20.55 8.32 41.53
CA LYS A 217 19.72 9.09 42.48
C LYS A 217 20.50 10.11 43.31
N GLU A 218 21.79 9.87 43.52
CA GLU A 218 22.69 10.78 44.24
C GLU A 218 22.91 12.09 43.48
N ASP A 219 22.84 12.06 42.15
CA ASP A 219 23.02 13.22 41.28
C ASP A 219 21.72 14.02 41.09
N HIS A 220 20.57 13.47 41.50
CA HIS A 220 19.25 14.07 41.23
C HIS A 220 19.08 15.44 41.87
N GLY A 221 19.63 15.65 43.08
CA GLY A 221 19.56 16.96 43.74
C GLY A 221 20.28 18.06 42.94
N ASP A 222 21.49 17.78 42.46
CA ASP A 222 22.28 18.72 41.65
C ASP A 222 21.61 19.02 40.30
N ILE A 223 21.05 17.99 39.67
CA ILE A 223 20.27 18.13 38.41
C ILE A 223 19.00 18.95 38.65
N ASP A 224 18.28 18.70 39.75
CA ASP A 224 17.05 19.41 40.08
C ASP A 224 17.29 20.90 40.38
N ASP A 225 18.35 21.19 41.13
CA ASP A 225 18.76 22.54 41.52
C ASP A 225 19.30 23.33 40.32
N THR A 226 20.12 22.69 39.47
CA THR A 226 20.75 23.36 38.33
C THR A 226 19.78 23.52 37.15
N ILE A 227 18.91 22.54 36.92
CA ILE A 227 17.86 22.57 35.90
C ILE A 227 16.50 22.86 36.56
N ASP A 228 16.43 23.94 37.33
CA ASP A 228 15.14 24.50 37.77
C ASP A 228 14.47 25.17 36.56
N VAL A 229 13.57 24.44 35.92
CA VAL A 229 12.86 24.88 34.72
C VAL A 229 12.08 26.17 34.98
N ASP A 230 11.42 26.32 36.12
CA ASP A 230 10.62 27.52 36.39
C ASP A 230 11.50 28.74 36.60
N PHE A 231 12.63 28.58 37.29
CA PHE A 231 13.64 29.62 37.45
C PHE A 231 14.27 30.02 36.10
N ILE A 232 14.70 29.04 35.31
CA ILE A 232 15.27 29.25 33.97
C ILE A 232 14.27 30.02 33.10
N MET A 233 13.01 29.56 33.06
CA MET A 233 11.98 30.22 32.26
C MET A 233 11.69 31.64 32.72
N ASN A 234 11.70 31.91 34.02
CA ASN A 234 11.53 33.25 34.55
C ASN A 234 12.69 34.17 34.13
N ARG A 235 13.93 33.68 34.15
CA ARG A 235 15.09 34.46 33.70
C ARG A 235 15.09 34.71 32.19
N ILE A 236 14.70 33.72 31.38
CA ILE A 236 14.54 33.88 29.93
C ILE A 236 13.49 34.95 29.62
N LYS A 237 12.30 34.87 30.22
CA LYS A 237 11.20 35.83 30.01
C LYS A 237 11.58 37.27 30.31
N ASN A 238 12.45 37.48 31.30
CA ASN A 238 12.90 38.80 31.73
C ASN A 238 14.22 39.23 31.05
N ASN A 239 14.72 38.49 30.05
CA ASN A 239 16.02 38.71 29.41
C ASN A 239 17.16 38.89 30.43
N ALA A 240 17.10 38.13 31.52
CA ALA A 240 18.00 38.31 32.66
C ALA A 240 19.32 37.54 32.50
N TYR A 241 19.43 36.60 31.56
CA TYR A 241 20.64 35.81 31.32
C TYR A 241 21.63 36.56 30.42
N SER A 242 22.90 36.56 30.83
CA SER A 242 24.04 36.85 29.96
C SER A 242 24.39 35.63 29.09
N ASN A 243 25.09 35.86 27.98
CA ASN A 243 25.53 34.77 27.10
C ASN A 243 26.42 33.75 27.85
N SER A 244 27.31 34.22 28.73
CA SER A 244 28.16 33.33 29.53
C SER A 244 27.38 32.45 30.50
N GLU A 245 26.29 32.97 31.08
CA GLU A 245 25.41 32.16 31.93
C GLU A 245 24.65 31.11 31.12
N TYR A 246 24.20 31.44 29.90
CA TYR A 246 23.61 30.45 28.98
C TYR A 246 24.61 29.35 28.61
N VAL A 247 25.84 29.71 28.22
CA VAL A 247 26.89 28.75 27.89
C VAL A 247 27.16 27.83 29.08
N THR A 248 27.20 28.37 30.30
CA THR A 248 27.45 27.58 31.52
C THR A 248 26.31 26.59 31.78
N LEU A 249 25.06 27.04 31.70
CA LEU A 249 23.88 26.19 31.87
C LEU A 249 23.85 25.05 30.84
N PHE A 250 24.00 25.38 29.56
CA PHE A 250 23.88 24.38 28.50
C PHE A 250 25.08 23.44 28.43
N ARG A 251 26.30 23.89 28.78
CA ARG A 251 27.45 22.98 28.94
C ARG A 251 27.21 21.95 30.04
N TYR A 252 26.64 22.37 31.18
CA TYR A 252 26.27 21.44 32.23
C TYR A 252 25.24 20.41 31.72
N MET A 253 24.17 20.87 31.05
CA MET A 253 23.16 19.97 30.49
C MET A 253 23.73 19.00 29.44
N PHE A 254 24.61 19.46 28.55
CA PHE A 254 25.31 18.58 27.60
C PHE A 254 26.25 17.59 28.32
N SER A 255 26.89 17.99 29.41
CA SER A 255 27.74 17.07 30.19
C SER A 255 26.96 15.92 30.81
N LEU A 256 25.71 16.18 31.25
CA LEU A 256 24.79 15.13 31.71
C LEU A 256 24.47 14.18 30.56
N ILE A 257 24.12 14.69 29.38
CA ILE A 257 23.83 13.84 28.21
C ILE A 257 25.06 13.03 27.81
N ARG A 258 26.26 13.64 27.83
CA ARG A 258 27.53 12.97 27.54
C ARG A 258 27.79 11.79 28.48
N ALA A 259 27.46 11.93 29.76
CA ALA A 259 27.69 10.90 30.76
C ALA A 259 26.85 9.62 30.54
N ILE A 260 25.75 9.70 29.76
CA ILE A 260 24.82 8.59 29.53
C ILE A 260 24.83 8.07 28.09
N GLN A 261 25.33 8.84 27.12
CA GLN A 261 25.38 8.43 25.71
C GLN A 261 26.58 7.51 25.40
N SER A 262 26.52 6.81 24.27
CA SER A 262 27.67 6.09 23.71
C SER A 262 28.78 7.05 23.27
N SER A 263 30.04 6.64 23.44
CA SER A 263 31.22 7.40 23.00
C SER A 263 31.27 7.62 21.49
N SER A 264 30.53 6.85 20.70
CA SER A 264 30.37 7.06 19.25
C SER A 264 29.70 8.40 18.91
N ASN A 265 28.99 9.02 19.85
CA ASN A 265 28.28 10.29 19.66
C ASN A 265 29.01 11.50 20.26
N ASP A 266 30.19 11.31 20.85
CA ASP A 266 30.94 12.39 21.53
C ASP A 266 31.38 13.50 20.57
N GLU A 267 31.80 13.15 19.34
CA GLU A 267 32.23 14.14 18.35
C GLU A 267 31.10 15.09 17.95
N LEU A 268 29.88 14.56 17.78
CA LEU A 268 28.70 15.36 17.48
C LEU A 268 28.37 16.31 18.63
N LEU A 269 28.38 15.81 19.87
CA LEU A 269 28.12 16.64 21.05
C LEU A 269 29.16 17.74 21.21
N GLU A 270 30.45 17.43 21.03
CA GLU A 270 31.52 18.43 21.08
C GLU A 270 31.36 19.48 19.98
N SER A 271 30.87 19.12 18.79
CA SER A 271 30.59 20.10 17.74
C SER A 271 29.52 21.12 18.16
N PHE A 272 28.47 20.69 18.87
CA PHE A 272 27.43 21.58 19.40
C PHE A 272 27.95 22.46 20.54
N VAL A 273 28.80 21.91 21.42
CA VAL A 273 29.41 22.70 22.50
C VAL A 273 30.32 23.80 21.93
N ASN A 274 31.15 23.47 20.93
CA ASN A 274 32.03 24.44 20.28
C ASN A 274 31.26 25.54 19.53
N GLU A 275 30.11 25.22 18.94
CA GLU A 275 29.23 26.23 18.32
C GLU A 275 28.72 27.25 19.35
N MET A 276 28.31 26.80 20.54
CA MET A 276 27.88 27.72 21.62
C MET A 276 28.99 28.61 22.17
N ASP A 277 30.24 28.17 22.07
CA ASP A 277 31.40 28.94 22.53
C ASP A 277 31.81 30.03 21.54
N THR A 278 31.42 29.88 20.28
CA THR A 278 31.79 30.79 19.19
C THR A 278 30.67 31.76 18.83
N ASP A 279 29.41 31.33 18.91
CA ASP A 279 28.25 32.13 18.57
C ASP A 279 27.40 32.52 19.79
N PRO A 280 26.63 33.63 19.72
CA PRO A 280 25.59 33.91 20.71
C PRO A 280 24.61 32.74 20.86
N VAL A 281 24.28 32.41 22.10
CA VAL A 281 23.40 31.29 22.40
C VAL A 281 21.96 31.63 22.03
N TYR A 282 21.39 30.81 21.15
CA TYR A 282 19.97 30.83 20.82
C TYR A 282 19.30 29.59 21.42
N VAL A 283 18.46 29.80 22.44
CA VAL A 283 17.90 28.74 23.29
C VAL A 283 17.18 27.63 22.50
N PRO A 284 16.26 27.93 21.56
CA PRO A 284 15.60 26.88 20.78
C PRO A 284 16.56 25.98 20.02
N ARG A 285 17.59 26.56 19.37
CA ARG A 285 18.62 25.79 18.64
C ARG A 285 19.34 24.80 19.55
N VAL A 286 19.77 25.26 20.72
CA VAL A 286 20.48 24.40 21.68
C VAL A 286 19.60 23.27 22.21
N LEU A 287 18.33 23.55 22.51
CA LEU A 287 17.39 22.51 22.94
C LEU A 287 17.13 21.46 21.84
N ILE A 288 17.03 21.88 20.58
CA ILE A 288 16.89 20.96 19.44
C ILE A 288 18.12 20.04 19.34
N GLN A 289 19.33 20.60 19.49
CA GLN A 289 20.58 19.83 19.48
C GLN A 289 20.64 18.81 20.64
N MET A 290 20.19 19.19 21.85
CA MET A 290 20.10 18.28 22.98
C MET A 290 19.12 17.13 22.72
N VAL A 291 17.96 17.41 22.12
CA VAL A 291 16.99 16.37 21.73
C VAL A 291 17.60 15.41 20.70
N GLU A 292 18.43 15.91 19.78
CA GLU A 292 19.13 15.07 18.81
C GLU A 292 20.11 14.09 19.49
N CYS A 293 20.89 14.56 20.47
CA CYS A 293 21.73 13.68 21.28
C CYS A 293 20.91 12.62 22.03
N ILE A 294 19.76 13.00 22.60
CA ILE A 294 18.85 12.06 23.28
C ILE A 294 18.28 11.01 22.31
N LYS A 295 17.94 11.38 21.07
CA LYS A 295 17.50 10.42 20.05
C LYS A 295 18.58 9.39 19.73
N ASN A 296 19.85 9.81 19.64
CA ASN A 296 20.96 8.89 19.42
C ASN A 296 21.12 7.91 20.60
N LEU A 297 20.98 8.38 21.84
CA LEU A 297 20.93 7.50 23.01
C LEU A 297 19.82 6.45 22.90
N VAL A 298 18.61 6.85 22.51
CA VAL A 298 17.48 5.91 22.33
C VAL A 298 17.79 4.88 21.25
N LYS A 299 18.33 5.32 20.11
CA LYS A 299 18.72 4.43 19.01
C LYS A 299 19.77 3.40 19.45
N ASP A 300 20.76 3.83 20.24
CA ASP A 300 21.79 2.94 20.77
C ASP A 300 21.19 1.89 21.73
N LEU A 301 20.23 2.29 22.57
CA LEU A 301 19.50 1.37 23.46
C LEU A 301 18.62 0.37 22.68
N GLU A 302 17.97 0.82 21.60
CA GLU A 302 17.18 -0.06 20.72
C GLU A 302 18.06 -1.08 20.01
N ASN A 303 19.22 -0.66 19.49
CA ASN A 303 20.21 -1.56 18.89
C ASN A 303 20.68 -2.61 19.89
N LEU A 304 21.03 -2.18 21.11
CA LEU A 304 21.45 -3.08 22.18
C LEU A 304 20.34 -4.08 22.53
N LYS A 305 19.09 -3.63 22.66
CA LYS A 305 17.93 -4.52 22.89
C LYS A 305 17.78 -5.56 21.78
N ASN A 306 17.94 -5.17 20.52
CA ASN A 306 17.83 -6.09 19.39
C ASN A 306 18.94 -7.16 19.43
N GLU A 307 20.19 -6.76 19.69
CA GLU A 307 21.31 -7.71 19.83
C GLU A 307 21.09 -8.72 20.97
N PHE A 308 20.54 -8.29 22.11
CA PHE A 308 20.24 -9.18 23.23
C PHE A 308 19.06 -10.12 22.94
N THR A 309 18.10 -9.70 22.12
CA THR A 309 16.94 -10.51 21.74
C THR A 309 17.32 -11.56 20.69
N GLU A 310 18.22 -11.23 19.76
CA GLU A 310 18.74 -12.17 18.76
C GLU A 310 19.66 -13.23 19.36
N LYS A 311 20.43 -12.90 20.41
CA LYS A 311 21.28 -13.87 21.14
C LYS A 311 20.51 -14.79 22.09
N ALA A 312 19.23 -14.51 22.35
CA ALA A 312 18.38 -15.30 23.23
C ALA A 312 17.52 -16.34 22.48
N ASN A 313 17.51 -16.29 21.14
CA ASN A 313 16.88 -17.28 20.24
C ASN A 313 17.93 -18.17 19.57
#